data_AF-A0A142YNZ8-F1
#
_entry.id   AF-A0A142YNZ8-F1
#
_cell.length_a   1.000
_cell.length_b   1.000
_cell.length_c   1.000
_cell.angle_alpha   90.00
_cell.angle_beta   90.00
_cell.angle_gamma   90.00
#
_symmetry.space_group_name_H-M   'P 1'
#
loop_
_entity.id
_entity.type
_entity.pdbx_description
1 polymer ?
#
loop_
_entity_poly.entity_id
_entity_poly.type
_entity_poly.pdbx_seq_one_letter_code
_entity_poly.pdbx_strand_id
1 'polypeptide(L)'
;MAHQEVVKDARGPAQANGRSTGGGLMEDVGTFGSDLANLASLQGQLAAADARETLSRAIPAIVGLVVAVLLAIAGTGVLLAGLALWIAQAAAMQPAQALMLTGLGALVVVALIGAVSARFLGSSFTTFRRSSEEFERNLAWIKTTLTYSGR
;
A
#
# COMPACT_ATOMS: atom_id res chain seq x y z
N MET A 1 -20.11 29.24 68.28
CA MET A 1 -21.56 29.37 68.53
C MET A 1 -22.24 28.91 67.26
N ALA A 2 -22.66 27.63 67.23
CA ALA A 2 -24.07 27.21 67.11
C ALA A 2 -24.66 27.60 65.72
N HIS A 3 -25.02 26.68 64.83
CA HIS A 3 -26.08 25.70 65.01
C HIS A 3 -25.89 24.44 64.14
N GLN A 4 -26.21 23.30 64.76
CA GLN A 4 -26.43 21.99 64.16
C GLN A 4 -27.92 21.67 64.36
N GLU A 5 -28.67 21.40 63.28
CA GLU A 5 -29.97 20.70 63.26
C GLU A 5 -29.93 19.84 61.99
N VAL A 6 -29.70 18.52 62.04
CA VAL A 6 -30.62 17.44 62.44
C VAL A 6 -31.98 17.54 61.74
N VAL A 7 -32.08 16.94 60.54
CA VAL A 7 -33.32 16.30 60.09
C VAL A 7 -33.00 14.86 59.69
N LYS A 8 -33.69 13.96 60.40
CA LYS A 8 -33.65 12.51 60.38
C LYS A 8 -34.50 11.95 59.23
N ASP A 9 -34.03 10.82 58.70
CA ASP A 9 -34.78 9.67 58.17
C ASP A 9 -36.12 9.89 57.46
N ALA A 10 -36.11 9.68 56.14
CA ALA A 10 -37.23 9.08 55.42
C ALA A 10 -36.71 7.89 54.60
N ARG A 11 -36.58 6.73 55.25
CA ARG A 11 -36.54 5.43 54.58
C ARG A 11 -37.93 5.13 54.03
N GLY A 12 -38.02 4.81 52.74
CA GLY A 12 -39.16 4.09 52.17
C GLY A 12 -39.14 4.05 50.64
N PRO A 13 -39.68 2.97 50.05
CA PRO A 13 -39.32 1.58 50.24
C PRO A 13 -38.26 1.14 49.22
N ALA A 14 -37.60 0.01 49.49
CA ALA A 14 -36.82 -0.72 48.51
C ALA A 14 -37.67 -0.92 47.24
N GLN A 15 -37.33 -0.21 46.16
CA GLN A 15 -37.85 -0.56 44.84
C GLN A 15 -37.33 -1.95 44.54
N ALA A 16 -38.30 -2.86 44.50
CA ALA A 16 -38.12 -4.26 44.21
C ALA A 16 -37.21 -4.42 43.00
N ASN A 17 -36.16 -5.20 43.20
CA ASN A 17 -35.36 -5.84 42.17
C ASN A 17 -36.30 -6.58 41.21
N GLY A 18 -36.81 -5.86 40.21
CA GLY A 18 -37.48 -6.41 39.06
C GLY A 18 -36.44 -7.19 38.27
N ARG A 19 -36.53 -8.51 38.36
CA ARG A 19 -35.83 -9.48 37.51
C ARG A 19 -35.66 -8.95 36.08
N SER A 20 -34.43 -8.67 35.69
CA SER A 20 -33.98 -8.62 34.29
C SER A 20 -32.73 -9.50 34.08
N THR A 21 -32.65 -10.62 34.79
CA THR A 21 -31.48 -11.53 34.77
C THR A 21 -31.43 -12.46 33.55
N GLY A 22 -31.81 -11.99 32.37
CA GLY A 22 -31.71 -12.77 31.13
C GLY A 22 -31.60 -11.97 29.84
N GLY A 23 -32.03 -10.69 29.83
CA GLY A 23 -32.01 -9.85 28.62
C GLY A 23 -30.85 -8.84 28.54
N GLY A 24 -30.38 -8.31 29.68
CA GLY A 24 -29.42 -7.20 29.68
C GLY A 24 -28.03 -7.55 29.11
N LEU A 25 -27.55 -8.79 29.30
CA LEU A 25 -26.28 -9.22 28.73
C LEU A 25 -26.34 -9.38 27.20
N MET A 26 -27.49 -9.75 26.64
CA MET A 26 -27.67 -9.85 25.18
C MET A 26 -27.82 -8.46 24.56
N GLU A 27 -28.44 -7.51 25.28
CA GLU A 27 -28.54 -6.10 24.89
C GLU A 27 -27.15 -5.41 24.87
N ASP A 28 -26.32 -5.64 25.91
CA ASP A 28 -24.96 -5.09 26.02
C ASP A 28 -23.99 -5.66 24.96
N VAL A 29 -24.16 -6.94 24.57
CA VAL A 29 -23.36 -7.53 23.47
C VAL A 29 -23.80 -6.98 22.12
N GLY A 30 -25.10 -6.70 21.94
CA GLY A 30 -25.64 -6.06 20.73
C GLY A 30 -25.15 -4.62 20.55
N THR A 31 -25.12 -3.82 21.62
CA THR A 31 -24.60 -2.45 21.60
C THR A 31 -23.08 -2.42 21.38
N PHE A 32 -22.34 -3.33 22.02
CA PHE A 32 -20.89 -3.44 21.81
C PHE A 32 -20.51 -3.84 20.37
N GLY A 33 -21.26 -4.77 19.77
CA GLY A 33 -21.08 -5.15 18.36
C GLY A 33 -21.38 -3.99 17.39
N SER A 34 -22.41 -3.20 17.68
CA SER A 34 -22.74 -1.98 16.93
C SER A 34 -21.63 -0.93 17.01
N ASP A 35 -21.08 -0.69 18.20
CA ASP A 35 -19.98 0.27 18.39
C ASP A 35 -18.69 -0.20 17.72
N LEU A 36 -18.37 -1.50 17.79
CA LEU A 36 -17.22 -2.07 17.10
C LEU A 36 -17.35 -1.99 15.56
N ALA A 37 -18.53 -2.27 15.01
CA ALA A 37 -18.81 -2.11 13.58
C ALA A 37 -18.70 -0.64 13.14
N ASN A 38 -19.17 0.28 13.98
CA ASN A 38 -19.07 1.70 13.72
C ASN A 38 -17.60 2.18 13.76
N LEU A 39 -16.81 1.71 14.73
CA LEU A 39 -15.37 1.97 14.80
C LEU A 39 -14.61 1.38 13.60
N ALA A 40 -14.97 0.17 13.15
CA ALA A 40 -14.38 -0.44 11.96
C ALA A 40 -14.73 0.33 10.67
N SER A 41 -15.96 0.82 10.55
CA SER A 41 -16.39 1.70 9.45
C SER A 41 -15.61 3.02 9.46
N LEU A 42 -15.45 3.63 10.63
CA LEU A 42 -14.67 4.86 10.79
C LEU A 42 -13.20 4.65 10.45
N GLN A 43 -12.56 3.59 10.96
CA GLN A 43 -11.17 3.27 10.61
C GLN A 43 -11.00 2.92 9.12
N GLY A 44 -11.98 2.25 8.51
CA GLY A 44 -11.99 2.01 7.06
C GLY A 44 -12.10 3.30 6.25
N GLN A 45 -12.93 4.25 6.68
CA GLN A 45 -13.05 5.56 6.05
C GLN A 45 -11.79 6.40 6.20
N LEU A 46 -11.14 6.37 7.36
CA LEU A 46 -9.82 6.99 7.57
C LEU A 46 -8.76 6.35 6.67
N ALA A 47 -8.66 5.02 6.64
CA ALA A 47 -7.71 4.32 5.77
C ALA A 47 -7.93 4.64 4.29
N ALA A 48 -9.19 4.74 3.84
CA ALA A 48 -9.51 5.13 2.47
C ALA A 48 -9.16 6.60 2.19
N ALA A 49 -9.39 7.50 3.14
CA ALA A 49 -9.02 8.91 3.02
C ALA A 49 -7.49 9.07 2.96
N ASP A 50 -6.76 8.39 3.83
CA ASP A 50 -5.29 8.38 3.87
C ASP A 50 -4.70 7.79 2.58
N ALA A 51 -5.29 6.70 2.06
CA ALA A 51 -4.88 6.13 0.78
C ALA A 51 -5.11 7.10 -0.38
N ARG A 52 -6.26 7.78 -0.40
CA ARG A 52 -6.58 8.79 -1.43
C ARG A 52 -5.63 9.98 -1.38
N GLU A 53 -5.31 10.46 -0.18
CA GLU A 53 -4.38 11.57 0.02
C GLU A 53 -2.93 11.18 -0.32
N THR A 54 -2.51 9.97 0.05
CA THR A 54 -1.20 9.44 -0.33
C THR A 54 -1.09 9.29 -1.83
N LEU A 55 -2.12 8.76 -2.49
CA LEU A 55 -2.14 8.61 -3.94
C LEU A 55 -2.15 9.97 -4.64
N SER A 56 -2.95 10.94 -4.18
CA SER A 56 -2.99 12.27 -4.79
C SER A 56 -1.66 13.01 -4.69
N ARG A 57 -0.92 12.82 -3.59
CA ARG A 57 0.46 13.32 -3.42
C ARG A 57 1.47 12.56 -4.29
N ALA A 58 1.21 11.29 -4.61
CA ALA A 58 2.06 10.48 -5.47
C ALA A 58 1.86 10.75 -6.98
N ILE A 59 0.69 11.22 -7.41
CA ILE A 59 0.39 11.56 -8.82
C ILE A 59 1.48 12.40 -9.49
N PRO A 60 1.92 13.56 -8.94
CA PRO A 60 2.96 14.36 -9.61
C PRO A 60 4.29 13.61 -9.75
N ALA A 61 4.66 12.79 -8.77
CA ALA A 61 5.86 11.97 -8.85
C ALA A 61 5.75 10.89 -9.94
N ILE A 62 4.58 10.24 -10.06
CA ILE A 62 4.29 9.25 -11.11
C ILE A 62 4.35 9.92 -12.49
N VAL A 63 3.71 11.08 -12.67
CA VAL A 63 3.74 11.83 -13.92
C VAL A 63 5.17 12.24 -14.27
N GLY A 64 5.92 12.77 -13.29
CA GLY A 64 7.33 13.11 -13.47
C GLY A 64 8.19 11.92 -13.89
N LEU A 65 7.96 10.75 -13.28
CA LEU A 65 8.65 9.51 -13.63
C LEU A 65 8.32 9.07 -15.06
N VAL A 66 7.05 9.12 -15.47
CA VAL A 66 6.64 8.78 -16.84
C VAL A 66 7.32 9.69 -17.84
N VAL A 67 7.31 11.01 -17.61
CA VAL A 67 7.98 11.99 -18.49
C VAL A 67 9.48 11.72 -18.54
N ALA A 68 10.13 11.49 -17.40
CA ALA A 68 11.56 11.18 -17.33
C ALA A 68 11.91 9.92 -18.12
N VAL A 69 11.12 8.85 -18.01
CA VAL A 69 11.32 7.60 -18.76
C VAL A 69 11.17 7.84 -20.27
N LEU A 70 10.13 8.56 -20.69
CA LEU A 70 9.93 8.88 -22.12
C LEU A 70 11.10 9.70 -22.68
N LEU A 71 11.57 10.71 -21.94
CA LEU A 71 12.74 11.51 -22.33
C LEU A 71 14.02 10.68 -22.36
N ALA A 72 14.21 9.76 -21.41
CA ALA A 72 15.36 8.88 -21.39
C ALA A 72 15.38 7.96 -22.61
N ILE A 73 14.24 7.37 -22.99
CA ILE A 73 14.12 6.53 -24.19
C ILE A 73 14.43 7.34 -25.45
N ALA A 74 13.80 8.49 -25.61
CA ALA A 74 14.00 9.36 -26.78
C ALA A 74 15.45 9.86 -26.87
N GLY A 75 15.99 10.35 -25.75
CA GLY A 75 17.36 10.86 -25.65
C GLY A 75 18.40 9.78 -25.94
N THR A 76 18.18 8.54 -25.50
CA THR A 76 19.07 7.41 -25.81
C THR A 76 19.16 7.17 -27.32
N GLY A 77 18.03 7.19 -28.04
CA GLY A 77 18.04 7.05 -29.50
C GLY A 77 18.83 8.16 -30.19
N VAL A 78 18.62 9.41 -29.78
CA VAL A 78 19.35 10.57 -30.32
C VAL A 78 20.86 10.47 -30.04
N LEU A 79 21.24 10.09 -28.82
CA LEU A 79 22.65 9.92 -28.44
C LEU A 79 23.32 8.80 -29.23
N LEU A 80 22.67 7.64 -29.41
CA LEU A 80 23.22 6.53 -30.19
C LEU A 80 23.36 6.90 -31.67
N ALA A 81 22.39 7.60 -32.25
CA ALA A 81 22.47 8.10 -33.62
C ALA A 81 23.61 9.13 -33.77
N GLY A 82 23.69 10.09 -32.85
CA GLY A 82 24.77 11.09 -32.82
C GLY A 82 26.16 10.46 -32.70
N LEU A 83 26.30 9.47 -31.81
CA LEU A 83 27.53 8.70 -31.64
C LEU A 83 27.91 7.94 -32.92
N ALA A 84 26.95 7.31 -33.58
CA ALA A 84 27.19 6.63 -34.85
C ALA A 84 27.64 7.59 -35.96
N LEU A 85 27.00 8.76 -36.08
CA LEU A 85 27.40 9.77 -37.06
C LEU A 85 28.80 10.33 -36.76
N TRP A 86 29.12 10.53 -35.48
CA TRP A 86 30.45 10.95 -35.06
C TRP A 86 31.52 9.91 -35.42
N ILE A 87 31.26 8.62 -35.18
CA ILE A 87 32.14 7.51 -35.58
C ILE A 87 32.31 7.47 -37.10
N ALA A 88 31.21 7.62 -37.87
CA ALA A 88 31.26 7.61 -39.32
C ALA A 88 32.20 8.70 -39.86
N GLN A 89 32.13 9.91 -39.29
CA GLN A 89 33.00 11.03 -39.66
C GLN A 89 34.45 10.78 -39.24
N ALA A 90 34.68 10.37 -37.99
CA ALA A 90 36.02 10.18 -37.45
C ALA A 90 36.80 9.04 -38.13
N ALA A 91 36.11 7.98 -38.54
CA ALA A 91 36.71 6.81 -39.18
C ALA A 91 36.57 6.81 -40.71
N ALA A 92 36.04 7.88 -41.32
CA ALA A 92 35.73 7.97 -42.76
C ALA A 92 34.92 6.76 -43.29
N MET A 93 34.00 6.25 -42.46
CA MET A 93 33.17 5.09 -42.77
C MET A 93 31.80 5.53 -43.33
N GLN A 94 31.12 4.62 -44.04
CA GLN A 94 29.74 4.89 -44.44
C GLN A 94 28.82 5.00 -43.20
N PRO A 95 27.88 5.98 -43.14
CA PRO A 95 26.99 6.16 -42.00
C PRO A 95 26.20 4.91 -41.62
N ALA A 96 25.79 4.11 -42.61
CA ALA A 96 25.08 2.86 -42.37
C ALA A 96 25.93 1.85 -41.58
N GLN A 97 27.22 1.73 -41.90
CA GLN A 97 28.14 0.81 -41.19
C GLN A 97 28.35 1.25 -39.75
N ALA A 98 28.52 2.55 -39.51
CA ALA A 98 28.69 3.09 -38.17
C ALA A 98 27.42 2.94 -37.32
N LEU A 99 26.22 3.14 -37.90
CA LEU A 99 24.95 2.88 -37.22
C LEU A 99 24.78 1.42 -36.81
N MET A 100 25.13 0.48 -37.71
CA MET A 100 25.09 -0.95 -37.39
C MET A 100 26.08 -1.30 -36.27
N LEU A 101 27.31 -0.78 -36.33
CA LEU A 101 28.34 -1.04 -35.31
C LEU A 101 27.92 -0.51 -33.93
N THR A 102 27.48 0.75 -33.88
CA THR A 102 27.02 1.39 -32.64
C THR A 102 25.78 0.70 -32.07
N GLY A 103 24.81 0.34 -32.94
CA GLY A 103 23.62 -0.40 -32.54
C GLY A 103 23.96 -1.78 -31.97
N LEU A 104 24.84 -2.53 -32.63
CA LEU A 104 25.29 -3.84 -32.13
C LEU A 104 26.06 -3.71 -30.80
N GLY A 105 26.93 -2.71 -30.69
CA GLY A 105 27.64 -2.41 -29.44
C GLY A 105 26.68 -2.08 -28.30
N ALA A 106 25.66 -1.25 -28.56
CA ALA A 106 24.63 -0.93 -27.57
C ALA A 106 23.84 -2.17 -27.13
N LEU A 107 23.48 -3.07 -28.05
CA LEU A 107 22.79 -4.33 -27.73
C LEU A 107 23.65 -5.24 -26.83
N VAL A 108 24.96 -5.31 -27.08
CA VAL A 108 25.88 -6.08 -26.22
C VAL A 108 25.90 -5.49 -24.81
N VAL A 109 26.01 -4.17 -24.66
CA VAL A 109 25.99 -3.51 -23.35
C VAL A 109 24.66 -3.76 -22.63
N VAL A 110 23.52 -3.64 -23.33
CA VAL A 110 22.19 -3.94 -22.78
C VAL A 110 22.10 -5.40 -22.33
N ALA A 111 22.61 -6.35 -23.11
CA ALA A 111 22.61 -7.77 -22.75
C ALA A 111 23.43 -8.04 -21.48
N LEU A 112 24.59 -7.40 -21.34
CA LEU A 112 25.45 -7.53 -20.14
C LEU A 112 24.76 -6.95 -18.91
N ILE A 113 24.23 -5.72 -19.00
CA ILE A 113 23.50 -5.09 -17.90
C ILE A 113 22.27 -5.92 -17.53
N GLY A 114 21.53 -6.41 -18.52
CA GLY A 114 20.36 -7.27 -18.33
C GLY A 114 20.73 -8.58 -17.61
N ALA A 115 21.81 -9.24 -18.00
CA ALA A 115 22.28 -10.46 -17.35
C ALA A 115 22.68 -10.23 -15.89
N VAL A 116 23.41 -9.15 -15.62
CA VAL A 116 23.81 -8.77 -14.26
C VAL A 116 22.58 -8.41 -13.42
N SER A 117 21.67 -7.61 -13.97
CA SER A 117 20.44 -7.21 -13.28
C SER A 117 19.54 -8.40 -12.97
N ALA A 118 19.36 -9.33 -13.92
CA ALA A 118 18.60 -10.55 -13.71
C ALA A 118 19.19 -11.42 -12.59
N ARG A 119 20.52 -11.49 -12.52
CA ARG A 119 21.23 -12.22 -11.45
C ARG A 119 20.97 -11.61 -10.07
N PHE A 120 20.96 -10.29 -9.95
CA PHE A 120 20.65 -9.59 -8.70
C PHE A 120 19.16 -9.68 -8.34
N LEU A 121 18.26 -9.49 -9.31
CA LEU A 121 16.81 -9.58 -9.08
C LEU A 121 16.39 -10.98 -8.64
N GLY A 122 17.03 -12.04 -9.18
CA GLY A 122 16.79 -13.42 -8.75
C GLY A 122 16.96 -13.63 -7.24
N SER A 123 17.90 -12.90 -6.60
CA SER A 123 18.06 -12.93 -5.14
C SER A 123 17.04 -12.10 -4.36
N SER A 124 16.40 -11.11 -4.99
CA SER A 124 15.38 -10.27 -4.36
C SER A 124 13.98 -10.88 -4.43
N PHE A 125 13.69 -11.70 -5.46
CA PHE A 125 12.40 -12.38 -5.61
C PHE A 125 12.10 -13.38 -4.48
N THR A 126 13.11 -13.91 -3.78
CA THR A 126 12.89 -14.77 -2.61
C THR A 126 12.20 -14.01 -1.46
N THR A 127 12.54 -12.73 -1.28
CA THR A 127 11.92 -11.87 -0.26
C THR A 127 10.50 -11.48 -0.65
N PHE A 128 10.25 -11.20 -1.93
CA PHE A 128 8.91 -10.94 -2.45
C PHE A 128 8.00 -12.16 -2.31
N ARG A 129 8.51 -13.36 -2.62
CA ARG A 129 7.74 -14.61 -2.50
C ARG A 129 7.30 -14.85 -1.05
N ARG A 130 8.18 -14.61 -0.08
CA ARG A 130 7.83 -14.68 1.34
C ARG A 130 6.76 -13.65 1.72
N SER A 131 6.87 -12.42 1.22
CA SER A 131 5.86 -11.37 1.46
C SER A 131 4.50 -11.71 0.84
N SER A 132 4.47 -12.32 -0.35
CA SER A 132 3.24 -12.78 -1.00
C SER A 132 2.61 -13.97 -0.27
N GLU A 133 3.42 -14.95 0.15
CA GLU A 133 2.95 -16.09 0.95
C GLU A 133 2.34 -15.63 2.29
N GLU A 134 2.92 -14.61 2.95
CA GLU A 134 2.35 -14.01 4.17
C GLU A 134 1.07 -13.22 3.89
N PHE A 135 1.00 -12.48 2.77
CA PHE A 135 -0.21 -11.76 2.37
C PHE A 135 -1.38 -12.71 2.06
N GLU A 136 -1.14 -13.78 1.30
CA GLU A 136 -2.16 -14.80 1.01
C GLU A 136 -2.68 -15.47 2.28
N ARG A 137 -1.78 -15.79 3.21
CA ARG A 137 -2.16 -16.38 4.51
C ARG A 137 -3.00 -15.42 5.34
N ASN A 138 -2.65 -14.13 5.36
CA ASN A 138 -3.43 -13.11 6.04
C ASN A 138 -4.81 -12.93 5.40
N LEU A 139 -4.89 -12.94 4.07
CA LEU A 139 -6.15 -12.85 3.34
C LEU A 139 -7.06 -14.07 3.61
N ALA A 140 -6.48 -15.27 3.65
CA ALA A 140 -7.18 -16.50 3.98
C ALA A 140 -7.72 -16.47 5.41
N TRP A 141 -6.92 -16.02 6.39
CA TRP A 141 -7.38 -15.86 7.76
C TRP A 141 -8.53 -14.86 7.89
N ILE A 142 -8.45 -13.71 7.21
CA ILE A 142 -9.55 -12.72 7.19
C ILE A 142 -10.82 -13.34 6.62
N LYS A 143 -10.72 -14.08 5.51
CA LYS A 143 -11.86 -14.71 4.84
C LYS A 143 -12.50 -15.79 5.72
N THR A 144 -11.70 -16.64 6.36
CA THR A 144 -12.20 -17.67 7.28
C THR A 144 -12.82 -17.04 8.52
N THR A 145 -12.20 -16.00 9.08
CA THR A 145 -12.73 -15.29 10.26
C THR A 145 -14.07 -14.63 9.94
N LEU A 146 -14.21 -13.93 8.80
CA LEU A 146 -15.50 -13.36 8.37
C LEU A 146 -16.57 -14.41 8.13
N THR A 147 -16.20 -15.57 7.58
CA THR A 147 -17.16 -16.65 7.27
C THR A 147 -17.64 -17.36 8.54
N TYR A 148 -16.79 -17.47 9.57
CA TYR A 148 -17.13 -18.15 10.83
C TYR A 148 -17.67 -17.23 11.92
N SER A 149 -17.35 -15.92 11.93
CA SER A 149 -17.85 -14.98 12.94
C SER A 149 -19.26 -14.44 12.63
N GLY A 150 -19.84 -14.78 11.48
CA GLY A 150 -21.19 -14.37 11.06
C GLY A 150 -22.30 -15.38 11.38
N ARG A 151 -22.03 -16.41 12.20
CA ARG A 151 -23.02 -17.37 12.71
C ARG A 151 -23.08 -17.34 14.23
#